data_AF-A0A7C5DW36-F1
#
_entry.id   AF-A0A7C5DW36-F1
#
_cell.length_a   1.000
_cell.length_b   1.000
_cell.length_c   1.000
_cell.angle_alpha   90.00
_cell.angle_beta   90.00
_cell.angle_gamma   90.00
#
_symmetry.space_group_name_H-M   'P 1'
#
loop_
_entity.id
_entity.type
_entity.pdbx_description
1 polymer ?
#
loop_
_entity_poly.entity_id
_entity_poly.type
_entity_poly.pdbx_seq_one_letter_code
_entity_poly.pdbx_strand_id
1 'polypeptide(L)'
;MRIKKKERKDKKINIWSLIRPLVAAIFFGFGLLISGYLGLFILHAYFTTGEVEVPDFSNQDLLSVLNTANKLGIYVEVIRTESNPQLPPQVVINQTPPP
;
A
#
# COMPACT_ATOMS: atom_id res chain seq x y z
N MET A 1 17.36 -28.36 75.82
CA MET A 1 17.23 -27.29 74.81
C MET A 1 17.57 -27.89 73.43
N ARG A 2 16.59 -28.16 72.56
CA ARG A 2 16.83 -28.79 71.24
C ARG A 2 16.87 -27.71 70.16
N ILE A 3 18.02 -27.55 69.50
CA ILE A 3 18.23 -26.60 68.41
C ILE A 3 17.65 -27.21 67.12
N LYS A 4 16.58 -26.61 66.57
CA LYS A 4 16.03 -26.98 65.26
C LYS A 4 16.99 -26.52 64.16
N LYS A 5 17.61 -27.48 63.47
CA LYS A 5 18.45 -27.26 62.29
C LYS A 5 17.54 -26.75 61.14
N LYS A 6 17.75 -25.51 60.72
CA LYS A 6 16.97 -24.86 59.64
C LYS A 6 17.52 -25.35 58.31
N GLU A 7 16.84 -26.30 57.67
CA GLU A 7 17.16 -26.75 56.31
C GLU A 7 17.04 -25.57 55.33
N ARG A 8 18.16 -25.14 54.76
CA ARG A 8 18.14 -24.25 53.59
C ARG A 8 17.76 -25.13 52.39
N LYS A 9 16.55 -24.95 51.87
CA LYS A 9 16.16 -25.50 50.58
C LYS A 9 16.90 -24.72 49.50
N ASP A 10 17.94 -25.31 48.94
CA ASP A 10 18.61 -24.78 47.75
C ASP A 10 17.63 -24.80 46.58
N LYS A 11 17.18 -23.60 46.21
CA LYS A 11 16.22 -23.38 45.13
C LYS A 11 16.94 -23.62 43.80
N LYS A 12 16.88 -24.86 43.29
CA LYS A 12 17.39 -25.20 41.95
C LYS A 12 16.64 -24.36 40.91
N ILE A 13 17.32 -23.38 40.33
CA ILE A 13 16.77 -22.56 39.25
C ILE A 13 16.62 -23.46 38.03
N ASN A 14 15.39 -23.56 37.52
CA ASN A 14 15.10 -24.30 36.30
C ASN A 14 15.60 -23.48 35.10
N ILE A 15 16.60 -23.98 34.37
CA ILE A 15 17.15 -23.32 33.17
C ILE A 15 16.04 -22.92 32.18
N TRP A 16 14.96 -23.70 32.11
CA TRP A 16 13.82 -23.41 31.24
C TRP A 16 13.10 -22.10 31.56
N SER A 17 13.11 -21.66 32.83
CA SER A 17 12.52 -20.36 33.21
C SER A 17 13.35 -19.16 32.76
N LEU A 18 14.63 -19.35 32.42
CA LEU A 18 15.50 -18.30 31.87
C LEU A 18 15.46 -18.26 30.33
N ILE A 19 15.30 -19.42 29.68
CA ILE A 19 15.26 -19.51 28.20
C ILE A 19 13.93 -19.01 27.63
N ARG A 20 12.81 -19.32 28.30
CA ARG A 20 11.46 -18.95 27.85
C ARG A 20 11.29 -17.45 27.51
N PRO A 21 11.69 -16.47 28.35
CA PRO A 21 11.55 -15.07 28.01
C PRO A 21 12.45 -14.65 26.84
N LEU A 22 13.63 -15.25 26.68
CA LEU A 22 14.52 -15.00 25.54
C LEU A 22 13.86 -15.43 24.22
N VAL A 23 13.29 -16.64 24.20
CA VAL A 23 12.57 -17.16 23.04
C VAL A 23 11.36 -16.28 22.71
N ALA A 24 10.59 -15.87 23.73
CA ALA A 24 9.46 -14.96 23.54
C ALA A 24 9.89 -13.60 22.98
N ALA A 25 11.00 -13.03 23.46
CA ALA A 25 11.54 -11.77 22.95
C ALA A 25 11.99 -11.88 21.49
N ILE A 26 12.59 -13.01 21.09
CA ILE A 26 12.96 -13.28 19.70
C ILE A 26 11.72 -13.33 18.81
N PHE A 27 10.70 -14.13 19.20
CA PHE A 27 9.45 -14.20 18.43
C PHE A 27 8.74 -12.85 18.34
N PHE A 28 8.75 -12.07 19.41
CA PHE A 28 8.20 -10.71 19.40
C PHE A 28 8.96 -9.79 18.45
N GLY A 29 10.31 -9.83 18.47
CA GLY A 29 11.15 -9.08 17.54
C GLY A 29 10.89 -9.46 16.08
N PHE A 30 10.82 -10.76 15.77
CA PHE A 30 10.44 -11.25 14.45
C PHE A 30 9.04 -10.78 14.03
N GLY A 31 8.07 -10.82 14.95
CA GLY A 31 6.71 -10.32 14.69
C GLY A 31 6.70 -8.83 14.33
N LEU A 32 7.49 -8.02 15.02
CA LEU A 32 7.65 -6.59 14.70
C LEU A 32 8.30 -6.37 13.34
N LEU A 33 9.35 -7.14 13.01
CA LEU A 33 10.02 -7.04 11.70
C LEU A 33 9.07 -7.42 10.56
N ILE A 34 8.33 -8.53 10.71
CA ILE A 34 7.35 -8.97 9.71
C ILE A 34 6.23 -7.95 9.56
N SER A 35 5.70 -7.43 10.67
CA SER A 35 4.64 -6.41 10.66
C SER A 35 5.11 -5.13 9.94
N GLY A 36 6.30 -4.63 10.28
CA GLY A 36 6.89 -3.46 9.62
C GLY A 36 7.12 -3.69 8.13
N TYR A 37 7.67 -4.86 7.76
CA TYR A 37 7.87 -5.24 6.37
C TYR A 37 6.55 -5.31 5.59
N LEU A 38 5.51 -5.95 6.14
CA LEU A 38 4.19 -6.01 5.51
C LEU A 38 3.58 -4.62 5.32
N GLY A 39 3.70 -3.76 6.34
CA GLY A 39 3.21 -2.38 6.26
C GLY A 39 3.87 -1.61 5.11
N LEU A 40 5.20 -1.71 4.98
CA LEU A 40 5.93 -1.10 3.87
C LEU A 40 5.59 -1.73 2.52
N PHE A 41 5.39 -3.05 2.47
CA PHE A 41 5.00 -3.75 1.25
C PHE A 41 3.61 -3.30 0.75
N ILE A 42 2.63 -3.20 1.65
CA ILE A 42 1.28 -2.71 1.30
C ILE A 42 1.33 -1.26 0.85
N LEU A 43 2.10 -0.41 1.55
CA LEU A 43 2.31 0.98 1.18
C LEU A 43 2.93 1.09 -0.23
N HIS A 44 3.97 0.30 -0.48
CA HIS A 44 4.63 0.24 -1.78
C HIS A 44 3.65 -0.18 -2.86
N ALA A 45 2.92 -1.28 -2.66
CA ALA A 45 1.92 -1.78 -3.58
C ALA A 45 0.88 -0.72 -3.94
N TYR A 46 0.38 0.01 -2.92
CA TYR A 46 -0.58 1.09 -3.10
C TYR A 46 -0.04 2.25 -3.96
N PHE A 47 1.23 2.63 -3.79
CA PHE A 47 1.84 3.68 -4.61
C PHE A 47 2.25 3.20 -6.01
N THR A 48 2.66 1.95 -6.16
CA THR A 48 3.06 1.40 -7.47
C THR A 48 1.91 1.13 -8.42
N THR A 49 0.67 1.03 -7.91
CA THR A 49 -0.54 0.92 -8.75
C THR A 49 -0.95 2.24 -9.42
N GLY A 50 -0.12 3.29 -9.36
CA GLY A 50 -0.45 4.64 -9.83
C GLY A 50 -0.22 4.90 -11.33
N GLU A 51 0.32 3.95 -12.08
CA GLU A 51 0.51 4.10 -13.53
C GLU A 51 -0.64 3.42 -14.28
N VAL A 52 -1.55 4.23 -14.81
CA VAL A 52 -2.64 3.79 -15.70
C VAL A 52 -2.28 4.24 -17.11
N GLU A 53 -2.25 3.30 -18.05
CA GLU A 53 -2.07 3.61 -19.46
C GLU A 53 -3.29 4.42 -19.94
N VAL A 54 -3.03 5.65 -20.41
CA VAL A 54 -4.06 6.55 -20.90
C VAL A 54 -4.30 6.22 -22.38
N PRO A 55 -5.51 5.81 -22.78
CA PRO A 55 -5.81 5.56 -24.18
C PRO A 55 -5.67 6.83 -25.04
N ASP A 56 -5.42 6.65 -26.33
CA ASP A 56 -5.55 7.75 -27.28
C ASP A 56 -7.03 8.12 -27.49
N PHE A 57 -7.41 9.28 -26.97
CA PHE A 57 -8.75 9.85 -27.11
C PHE A 57 -8.88 10.78 -28.33
N SER A 58 -7.82 10.96 -29.12
CA SER A 58 -7.83 11.82 -30.30
C SER A 58 -8.90 11.37 -31.31
N ASN A 59 -9.60 12.33 -31.91
CA ASN A 59 -10.68 12.11 -32.87
C ASN A 59 -11.91 11.37 -32.32
N GLN A 60 -12.00 11.15 -31.01
CA GLN A 60 -13.19 10.57 -30.37
C GLN A 60 -14.16 11.68 -29.92
N ASP A 61 -15.45 11.31 -29.84
CA ASP A 61 -16.47 12.18 -29.25
C ASP A 61 -16.26 12.37 -27.75
N LEU A 62 -16.43 13.60 -27.27
CA LEU A 62 -16.19 13.98 -25.88
C LEU A 62 -16.97 13.12 -24.88
N LEU A 63 -18.22 12.74 -25.17
CA LEU A 63 -19.03 11.95 -24.25
C LEU A 63 -18.48 10.52 -24.11
N SER A 64 -17.98 9.93 -25.21
CA SER A 64 -17.32 8.62 -25.19
C SER A 64 -16.03 8.67 -24.36
N VAL A 65 -15.26 9.74 -24.52
CA VAL A 65 -14.01 9.96 -23.78
C VAL A 65 -14.27 10.08 -22.29
N LEU A 66 -15.24 10.91 -21.88
CA LEU A 66 -15.60 11.07 -20.47
C LEU A 66 -16.10 9.77 -19.85
N ASN A 67 -16.90 8.98 -20.57
CA ASN A 67 -17.35 7.67 -20.09
C ASN A 67 -16.19 6.69 -19.91
N THR A 68 -15.22 6.69 -20.82
CA THR A 68 -14.06 5.79 -20.76
C THR A 68 -13.11 6.20 -19.65
N ALA A 69 -12.81 7.50 -19.53
CA ALA A 69 -11.98 8.03 -18.46
C ALA A 69 -12.56 7.74 -17.07
N ASN A 70 -13.88 7.92 -16.89
CA ASN A 70 -14.54 7.58 -15.63
C ASN A 70 -14.43 6.09 -15.28
N LYS A 71 -14.51 5.18 -16.27
CA LYS A 71 -14.31 3.73 -16.04
C LYS A 71 -12.88 3.40 -15.63
N LEU A 72 -11.91 4.18 -16.09
CA LEU A 72 -10.49 4.05 -15.72
C LEU A 72 -10.15 4.79 -14.42
N GLY A 73 -11.10 5.50 -13.80
CA GLY A 73 -10.84 6.33 -12.62
C GLY A 73 -10.00 7.57 -12.91
N ILE A 74 -9.93 8.00 -14.19
CA ILE A 74 -9.15 9.15 -14.64
C ILE A 74 -10.02 10.40 -14.59
N TYR A 75 -9.51 11.45 -13.95
CA TYR A 75 -10.13 12.78 -13.99
C TYR A 75 -9.61 13.56 -15.19
N VAL A 76 -10.52 14.10 -16.00
CA VAL A 76 -10.19 14.82 -17.24
C VAL A 76 -10.67 16.26 -17.15
N GLU A 77 -9.78 17.19 -17.50
CA GLU A 77 -10.12 18.60 -17.68
C GLU A 77 -10.43 18.88 -19.16
N VAL A 78 -11.57 19.52 -19.43
CA VAL A 78 -12.00 19.82 -20.80
C VAL A 78 -11.71 21.28 -21.13
N ILE A 79 -10.72 21.50 -21.99
CA ILE A 79 -10.36 22.83 -22.50
C ILE A 79 -11.04 23.05 -23.85
N ARG A 80 -11.93 24.05 -23.92
CA ARG A 80 -12.58 24.42 -25.18
C ARG A 80 -11.63 25.25 -26.04
N THR A 81 -11.36 24.79 -27.25
CA THR A 81 -10.58 25.51 -28.25
C THR A 81 -11.50 26.30 -29.20
N GLU A 82 -10.92 27.17 -30.02
CA GLU A 82 -11.66 27.93 -31.03
C GLU A 82 -12.40 27.00 -32.00
N SER A 83 -13.56 27.46 -32.47
CA SER A 83 -14.41 26.70 -33.39
C SER A 83 -13.70 26.47 -34.71
N ASN A 84 -13.44 25.21 -35.06
CA ASN A 84 -12.91 24.83 -36.35
C ASN A 84 -14.05 24.22 -37.22
N PRO A 85 -14.48 24.91 -38.30
CA PRO A 85 -15.57 24.43 -39.15
C PRO A 85 -15.21 23.17 -39.95
N GLN A 86 -13.94 22.77 -40.01
CA GLN A 86 -13.50 21.53 -40.66
C GLN A 86 -13.63 20.29 -39.77
N LEU A 87 -13.86 20.47 -38.47
CA LEU A 87 -13.93 19.38 -37.50
C LEU A 87 -15.36 19.17 -37.01
N PRO A 88 -15.76 17.91 -36.73
CA PRO A 88 -17.01 17.64 -36.06
C PRO A 88 -17.12 18.38 -34.72
N PRO A 89 -18.32 18.83 -34.33
CA PRO A 89 -18.52 19.40 -33.00
C PRO A 89 -18.19 18.39 -31.91
N GLN A 90 -17.62 18.87 -30.80
CA GLN A 90 -17.35 18.08 -29.59
C GLN A 90 -16.39 16.90 -29.78
N VAL A 91 -15.54 16.95 -30.81
CA VAL A 91 -14.44 15.99 -30.98
C VAL A 91 -13.21 16.41 -30.18
N VAL A 92 -12.47 15.43 -29.64
CA VAL A 92 -11.17 15.69 -29.03
C VAL A 92 -10.13 15.87 -30.12
N ILE A 93 -9.50 17.04 -30.13
CA ILE A 93 -8.50 17.45 -31.14
C ILE A 93 -7.08 17.18 -30.63
N ASN A 94 -6.88 17.28 -29.32
CA ASN A 94 -5.59 17.11 -28.67
C ASN A 94 -5.78 16.61 -27.23
N GLN A 95 -4.79 15.92 -26.70
CA GLN A 95 -4.76 15.42 -25.33
C GLN A 95 -3.38 15.65 -24.68
N THR A 96 -3.41 15.83 -23.37
CA THR A 96 -2.21 15.93 -22.52
C THR A 96 -2.39 14.96 -21.34
N PRO A 97 -1.48 14.00 -21.12
CA PRO A 97 -0.28 13.70 -21.89
C PRO A 97 -0.60 13.25 -23.34
N PRO A 98 0.36 13.37 -24.28
CA PRO A 98 0.21 12.74 -25.58
C PRO A 98 0.02 11.23 -25.40
N PRO A 99 -0.66 10.57 -26.36
CA PRO A 99 -0.81 9.12 -26.34
C PRO A 99 0.52 8.37 -26.34
#